data_AF-A0A975GFJ6-F1
#
_entry.id   AF-A0A975GFJ6-F1
#
_cell.length_a   1.000
_cell.length_b   1.000
_cell.length_c   1.000
_cell.angle_alpha   90.00
_cell.angle_beta   90.00
_cell.angle_gamma   90.00
#
_symmetry.space_group_name_H-M   'P 1'
#
loop_
_entity.id
_entity.type
_entity.pdbx_description
1 polymer ?
#
loop_
_entity_poly.entity_id
_entity_poly.type
_entity_poly.pdbx_seq_one_letter_code
_entity_poly.pdbx_strand_id
1 'polypeptide(L)' 'MSIRLVAIDLYRLIKEVETLEKKIEKAPFDKKEALKDQLRRLKTERDRMRRMLEGKKDSL' A
#
# COMPACT_ATOMS: atom_id res chain seq x y z
N MET A 1 3.48 -3.15 18.60
CA MET A 1 3.57 -4.10 17.48
C MET A 1 5.02 -4.53 17.27
N SER A 2 5.23 -5.84 17.10
CA SER A 2 6.53 -6.38 16.68
C SER A 2 6.90 -5.86 15.29
N ILE A 3 8.17 -5.55 15.05
CA ILE A 3 8.67 -5.13 13.72
C ILE A 3 8.33 -6.15 12.63
N ARG A 4 8.22 -7.43 13.01
CA ARG A 4 7.81 -8.53 12.12
C ARG A 4 6.37 -8.39 11.62
N LEU A 5 5.45 -7.95 12.48
CA LEU A 5 4.05 -7.72 12.09
C LEU A 5 3.94 -6.56 11.12
N VAL A 6 4.67 -5.47 11.37
CA VAL A 6 4.70 -4.30 10.48
C VAL A 6 5.26 -4.67 9.09
N ALA A 7 6.27 -5.54 9.03
CA ALA A 7 6.81 -6.04 7.75
C ALA A 7 5.79 -6.89 6.97
N ILE A 8 5.02 -7.75 7.66
CA ILE A 8 3.96 -8.55 7.04
C ILE A 8 2.85 -7.65 6.51
N ASP A 9 2.42 -6.66 7.29
CA ASP A 9 1.37 -5.73 6.87
C ASP A 9 1.83 -4.84 5.71
N LEU A 10 3.08 -4.39 5.72
CA LEU A 10 3.66 -3.68 4.58
C LEU A 10 3.66 -4.55 3.32
N TYR A 11 4.04 -5.84 3.44
CA TYR A 11 3.99 -6.76 2.30
C TYR A 11 2.57 -6.91 1.75
N ARG A 12 1.56 -7.05 2.62
CA ARG A 12 0.15 -7.12 2.21
C ARG A 12 -0.28 -5.87 1.45
N LEU A 13 0.03 -4.69 1.97
CA LEU A 13 -0.28 -3.40 1.33
C LEU A 13 0.40 -3.27 -0.04
N ILE A 14 1.64 -3.76 -0.20
CA ILE A 14 2.32 -3.80 -1.50
C ILE A 14 1.53 -4.66 -2.49
N LYS A 15 1.14 -5.89 -2.11
CA LYS A 15 0.37 -6.79 -2.99
C LYS A 15 -1.00 -6.23 -3.36
N GLU A 16 -1.66 -5.53 -2.43
CA GLU A 16 -2.95 -4.90 -2.69
C GLU A 16 -2.83 -3.73 -3.67
N VAL A 17 -1.80 -2.89 -3.53
CA VAL A 17 -1.49 -1.81 -4.48
C VAL A 17 -1.23 -2.40 -5.87
N GLU A 18 -0.37 -3.40 -5.99
CA GLU A 18 -0.07 -4.06 -7.28
C GLU A 18 -1.35 -4.65 -7.93
N THR A 19 -2.19 -5.27 -7.12
CA THR A 19 -3.44 -5.89 -7.59
C THR A 19 -4.42 -4.82 -8.07
N LEU A 20 -4.51 -3.70 -7.36
CA LEU A 20 -5.42 -2.62 -7.69
C LEU A 20 -4.94 -1.83 -8.92
N GLU A 21 -3.63 -1.64 -9.09
CA GLU A 21 -3.05 -1.07 -10.33
C GLU A 21 -3.43 -1.91 -11.55
N LYS A 22 -3.24 -3.24 -11.48
CA LYS A 22 -3.66 -4.16 -12.55
C LYS A 22 -5.16 -4.15 -12.81
N LYS A 23 -5.99 -3.93 -11.78
CA LYS A 23 -7.44 -3.78 -11.93
C LYS A 23 -7.79 -2.46 -12.64
N ILE A 24 -7.12 -1.36 -12.31
CA ILE A 24 -7.35 -0.05 -12.95
C ILE A 24 -6.99 -0.09 -14.43
N GLU A 25 -5.91 -0.78 -14.80
CA GLU A 25 -5.52 -0.93 -16.21
C GLU A 25 -6.64 -1.56 -17.04
N LYS A 26 -7.30 -2.59 -16.49
CA LYS A 26 -8.35 -3.38 -17.15
C LYS A 26 -9.77 -2.84 -16.94
N ALA A 27 -9.98 -1.92 -16.01
CA ALA A 27 -11.30 -1.40 -15.68
C ALA A 27 -11.84 -0.47 -16.78
N PRO A 28 -13.15 -0.42 -17.01
CA PRO A 28 -13.76 0.60 -17.85
C PRO A 28 -13.67 1.99 -17.20
N PHE A 29 -13.70 3.05 -18.02
CA PHE A 29 -13.34 4.42 -17.63
C PHE A 29 -14.16 4.96 -16.45
N ASP A 30 -15.46 4.66 -16.44
CA ASP A 30 -16.43 4.97 -15.39
C ASP A 30 -16.04 4.42 -14.01
N LYS A 31 -15.32 3.30 -13.96
CA LYS A 31 -14.85 2.67 -12.71
C LYS A 31 -13.41 3.01 -12.36
N LYS A 32 -12.63 3.56 -13.29
CA LYS A 32 -11.21 3.89 -13.06
C LYS A 32 -11.05 4.94 -11.97
N GLU A 33 -11.93 5.92 -11.89
CA GLU A 33 -11.81 7.02 -10.93
C GLU A 33 -11.96 6.53 -9.49
N ALA A 34 -13.01 5.76 -9.20
CA ALA A 34 -13.20 5.14 -7.88
C ALA A 34 -12.03 4.21 -7.49
N LEU A 35 -11.51 3.43 -8.43
CA LEU A 35 -10.36 2.56 -8.17
C LEU A 35 -9.06 3.36 -7.94
N LYS A 36 -8.86 4.48 -8.65
CA LYS A 36 -7.71 5.38 -8.44
C LYS A 36 -7.76 6.05 -7.06
N ASP A 37 -8.94 6.42 -6.57
CA ASP A 37 -9.10 6.96 -5.21
C ASP A 37 -8.75 5.92 -4.15
N GLN A 38 -9.21 4.68 -4.33
CA GLN A 38 -8.84 3.57 -3.46
C GLN A 38 -7.32 3.31 -3.51
N LEU A 39 -6.71 3.36 -4.70
CA LEU A 39 -5.28 3.19 -4.88
C LEU A 39 -4.49 4.26 -4.15
N ARG A 40 -4.92 5.52 -4.22
CA ARG A 40 -4.27 6.63 -3.52
C ARG A 40 -4.23 6.37 -2.02
N ARG A 41 -5.34 5.94 -1.42
CA ARG A 41 -5.43 5.62 0.02
C ARG A 41 -4.48 4.49 0.41
N LEU A 42 -4.47 3.39 -0.36
CA LEU A 42 -3.57 2.26 -0.10
C LEU A 42 -2.09 2.64 -0.23
N LYS A 43 -1.74 3.46 -1.22
CA LYS A 43 -0.37 3.98 -1.36
C LYS A 43 0.04 4.82 -0.15
N THR A 44 -0.83 5.70 0.34
CA THR A 44 -0.56 6.48 1.56
C THR A 44 -0.32 5.59 2.79
N GLU A 45 -1.14 4.56 2.97
CA GLU A 45 -0.99 3.65 4.12
C GLU A 45 0.29 2.82 4.03
N ARG A 46 0.60 2.28 2.84
CA ARG A 46 1.87 1.60 2.56
C ARG A 46 3.07 2.49 2.88
N ASP A 47 3.03 3.74 2.43
CA ASP A 47 4.14 4.68 2.62
C ASP A 47 4.33 5.03 4.11
N ARG A 48 3.23 5.13 4.86
CA ARG A 48 3.26 5.29 6.32
C ARG A 48 3.91 4.08 7.01
N MET A 49 3.53 2.86 6.63
CA MET A 49 4.09 1.63 7.20
C MET A 49 5.58 1.48 6.87
N ARG A 50 5.96 1.84 5.64
CA ARG A 50 7.36 1.87 5.22
C ARG A 50 8.20 2.83 6.08
N ARG A 51 7.72 4.06 6.27
CA ARG A 51 8.38 5.05 7.15
C ARG A 51 8.49 4.56 8.59
N MET A 52 7.48 3.85 9.10
CA MET A 52 7.52 3.30 10.46
C MET A 52 8.59 2.20 10.61
N LEU A 53 8.85 1.40 9.57
CA LEU A 53 9.96 0.44 9.55
C LEU A 53 11.32 1.13 9.42
N GLU A 54 11.43 2.10 8.52
CA GLU A 54 12.66 2.85 8.28
C GLU A 54 13.07 3.65 9.54
N GLY A 55 12.15 4.41 10.14
CA GLY A 55 12.44 5.16 11.37
C GLY A 55 12.75 4.29 12.59
N LYS A 56 12.29 3.03 12.62
CA LYS A 56 12.72 2.05 13.63
C LYS A 56 14.09 1.46 13.36
N LYS A 57 14.52 1.40 12.09
CA LYS A 57 15.83 0.89 11.69
C LYS A 57 16.95 1.86 12.06
N ASP A 58 16.68 3.17 12.05
CA ASP A 58 17.64 4.20 12.44
C ASP A 58 17.79 4.36 13.97
N SER A 59 16.91 3.74 14.76
CA SER A 59 16.93 3.78 16.24
C SER A 59 17.48 2.49 16.88
N LEU A 60 18.03 1.58 16.07
CA LEU A 60 18.62 0.29 16.48
C LEU A 60 20.13 0.29 16.22
#